data_AF-A0A954PAW8-F1
#
_entry.id   AF-A0A954PAW8-F1
#
_cell.length_a   1.000
_cell.length_b   1.000
_cell.length_c   1.000
_cell.angle_alpha   90.00
_cell.angle_beta   90.00
_cell.angle_gamma   90.00
#
_symmetry.space_group_name_H-M   'P 1'
#
loop_
_entity.id
_entity.type
_entity.pdbx_description
1 polymer ?
#
loop_
_entity_poly.entity_id
_entity_poly.type
_entity_poly.pdbx_seq_one_letter_code
_entity_poly.pdbx_strand_id
1 'polypeptide(L)'
;MALEAGGQRFCKVTHTENGRSVTRRIHTMMVQAVDGRVHQLEGKDLPDSISLFSGVTYRGGHLAEVLLNPKVAKASPILPTNGWISKRDAFFLVLGFFLFHVIASLGEATAVALI
;
A
#
# COMPACT_ATOMS: atom_id res chain seq x y z
N MET A 1 23.77 6.37 8.47
CA MET A 1 24.67 7.42 7.95
C MET A 1 24.29 8.70 8.66
N ALA A 2 25.22 9.37 9.33
CA ALA A 2 24.97 10.71 9.86
C ALA A 2 24.63 11.65 8.70
N LEU A 3 23.71 12.59 8.89
CA LEU A 3 23.27 13.57 7.87
C LEU A 3 24.30 14.69 7.64
N GLU A 4 25.39 14.68 8.40
CA GLU A 4 26.46 15.66 8.36
C GLU A 4 27.80 14.97 8.17
N ALA A 5 28.62 15.49 7.25
CA ALA A 5 29.99 15.08 7.05
C ALA A 5 30.86 16.33 6.86
N GLY A 6 31.92 16.47 7.66
CA GLY A 6 32.80 17.64 7.59
C GLY A 6 32.10 18.97 7.90
N GLY A 7 31.05 18.95 8.73
CA GLY A 7 30.27 20.14 9.07
C GLY A 7 29.26 20.58 8.00
N GLN A 8 29.12 19.81 6.91
CA GLN A 8 28.15 20.08 5.85
C GLN A 8 27.05 19.02 5.84
N ARG A 9 25.80 19.47 5.79
CA ARG A 9 24.63 18.61 5.62
C ARG A 9 24.59 18.10 4.19
N PHE A 10 24.28 16.82 4.02
CA PHE A 10 24.16 16.19 2.71
C PHE A 10 22.90 15.35 2.63
N CYS A 11 22.33 15.26 1.43
CA CYS A 11 21.27 14.31 1.12
C CYS A 11 21.89 12.98 0.71
N LYS A 12 21.41 11.88 1.30
CA LYS A 12 21.77 10.53 0.85
C LYS A 12 20.88 10.14 -0.32
N VAL A 13 21.47 9.94 -1.50
CA VAL A 13 20.75 9.41 -2.67
C VAL A 13 21.13 7.95 -2.86
N THR A 14 20.15 7.05 -2.77
CA THR A 14 20.32 5.64 -3.06
C THR A 14 19.56 5.30 -4.32
N HIS A 15 20.24 4.77 -5.32
CA HIS A 15 19.64 4.24 -6.54
C HIS A 15 19.81 2.73 -6.58
N THR A 16 18.72 2.00 -6.66
CA THR A 16 18.71 0.53 -6.71
C THR A 16 18.14 0.07 -8.04
N GLU A 17 18.96 -0.64 -8.81
CA GLU A 17 18.63 -1.15 -10.13
C GLU A 17 19.19 -2.55 -10.33
N ASN A 18 18.35 -3.50 -10.80
CA ASN A 18 18.77 -4.87 -11.10
C ASN A 18 19.57 -5.54 -9.96
N GLY A 19 19.14 -5.34 -8.71
CA GLY A 19 19.80 -5.87 -7.51
C GLY A 19 21.09 -5.16 -7.10
N ARG A 20 21.52 -4.13 -7.83
CA ARG A 20 22.67 -3.29 -7.48
C ARG A 20 22.18 -2.00 -6.84
N SER A 21 22.77 -1.64 -5.71
CA SER A 21 22.46 -0.38 -5.03
C SER A 21 23.68 0.53 -5.02
N VAL A 22 23.52 1.74 -5.56
CA VAL A 22 24.53 2.80 -5.53
C VAL A 22 24.04 3.86 -4.57
N THR A 23 24.83 4.17 -3.55
CA THR A 23 24.53 5.27 -2.63
C THR A 23 25.56 6.38 -2.80
N ARG A 24 25.09 7.62 -2.97
CA ARG A 24 25.89 8.84 -3.10
C ARG A 24 25.43 9.87 -2.09
N ARG A 25 26.34 10.78 -1.76
CA ARG A 25 26.05 11.98 -0.98
C ARG A 25 26.00 13.16 -1.96
N ILE A 26 24.95 13.97 -1.87
CA ILE A 26 24.82 15.19 -2.65
C ILE A 26 24.71 16.38 -1.71
N HIS A 27 25.37 17.48 -2.06
CA HIS A 27 25.42 18.73 -1.28
C HIS A 27 24.54 19.84 -1.87
N THR A 28 24.09 19.66 -3.11
CA THR A 28 23.22 20.57 -3.84
C THR A 28 22.24 19.74 -4.69
N MET A 29 21.01 20.21 -4.81
CA MET A 29 19.99 19.61 -5.68
C MET A 29 19.26 20.70 -6.45
N MET A 30 19.11 20.50 -7.77
CA MET A 30 18.31 21.38 -8.62
C MET A 30 16.97 20.72 -8.89
N VAL A 31 15.88 21.37 -8.50
CA VAL A 31 14.51 20.87 -8.68
C VAL A 31 13.74 21.83 -9.56
N GLN A 32 13.23 21.35 -10.69
CA GLN A 32 12.34 22.13 -11.54
C GLN A 32 10.91 22.01 -11.03
N ALA A 33 10.30 23.16 -10.70
CA ALA A 33 8.90 23.25 -10.34
C ALA A 33 7.99 23.18 -11.57
N VAL A 34 6.70 22.94 -11.35
CA VAL A 34 5.67 22.80 -12.39
C VAL A 34 5.46 24.08 -13.22
N ASP A 35 5.85 25.23 -12.69
CA ASP A 35 5.81 26.54 -13.35
C ASP A 35 7.06 26.80 -14.23
N GLY A 36 7.99 25.84 -14.28
CA GLY A 36 9.22 25.91 -15.06
C GLY A 36 10.39 26.56 -14.33
N ARG A 37 10.22 27.07 -13.10
CA ARG A 37 11.33 27.63 -12.31
C ARG A 37 12.21 26.52 -11.77
N VAL A 38 13.51 26.78 -11.65
CA VAL A 38 14.47 25.85 -11.07
C VAL A 38 14.90 26.35 -9.69
N HIS A 39 14.70 25.51 -8.68
CA HIS A 39 15.09 25.77 -7.29
C HIS A 39 16.37 25.01 -6.96
N GLN A 40 17.33 25.71 -6.36
CA GLN A 40 18.55 25.12 -5.82
C GLN A 40 18.36 24.87 -4.32
N LEU A 41 18.40 23.61 -3.91
CA LEU A 41 18.30 23.17 -2.51
C LEU A 41 19.68 22.83 -1.97
N GLU A 42 20.02 23.40 -0.81
CA GLU A 42 21.31 23.20 -0.14
C GLU A 42 21.13 23.15 1.39
N GLY A 43 22.08 22.52 2.07
CA GLY A 43 22.15 22.51 3.53
C GLY A 43 20.87 21.97 4.18
N LYS A 44 20.13 22.84 4.88
CA LYS A 44 18.91 22.48 5.61
C LYS A 44 17.70 22.21 4.71
N ASP A 45 17.71 22.74 3.49
CA ASP A 45 16.61 22.61 2.54
C ASP A 45 16.75 21.34 1.70
N LEU A 46 17.87 20.63 1.83
CA LEU A 46 18.03 19.28 1.29
C LEU A 46 17.22 18.26 2.08
N PRO A 47 16.56 17.31 1.41
CA PRO A 47 15.96 16.18 2.09
C PRO A 47 17.03 15.29 2.72
N ASP A 48 16.67 14.58 3.78
CA ASP A 48 17.60 13.70 4.48
C ASP A 48 18.03 12.50 3.62
N SER A 49 17.11 11.96 2.82
CA SER A 49 17.43 10.93 1.85
C SER A 49 16.44 10.86 0.68
N ILE A 50 16.94 10.40 -0.46
CA ILE A 50 16.16 10.01 -1.63
C ILE A 50 16.49 8.57 -1.96
N SER A 51 15.47 7.75 -2.19
CA SER A 51 15.63 6.37 -2.65
C SER A 51 14.92 6.19 -3.98
N LEU A 52 15.67 5.79 -5.01
CA LEU A 52 15.22 5.53 -6.36
C LEU A 52 15.30 4.03 -6.63
N PHE A 53 14.26 3.48 -7.26
CA PHE A 53 14.18 2.06 -7.56
C PHE A 53 13.79 1.86 -9.03
N SER A 54 14.60 1.12 -9.79
CA SER A 54 14.30 0.66 -11.14
C SER A 54 14.39 -0.87 -11.17
N GLY A 55 13.24 -1.55 -11.02
CA GLY A 55 13.15 -3.01 -11.03
C GLY A 55 12.02 -3.57 -10.17
N VAL A 56 11.93 -4.90 -10.06
CA VAL A 56 10.85 -5.56 -9.28
C VAL A 56 11.23 -5.61 -7.80
N THR A 57 10.48 -4.86 -7.00
CA THR A 57 10.54 -4.80 -5.53
C THR A 57 9.98 -6.08 -4.88
N TYR A 58 10.74 -6.72 -3.97
CA TYR A 58 10.29 -7.87 -3.18
C TYR A 58 9.73 -7.47 -1.80
N ARG A 59 8.68 -8.16 -1.35
CA ARG A 59 7.90 -7.87 -0.14
C ARG A 59 8.60 -8.43 1.11
N GLY A 60 8.95 -7.56 2.07
CA GLY A 60 9.52 -7.90 3.37
C GLY A 60 9.55 -6.66 4.27
N GLY A 61 9.27 -6.82 5.56
CA GLY A 61 9.04 -5.73 6.51
C GLY A 61 10.19 -4.72 6.59
N HIS A 62 9.81 -3.48 6.90
CA HIS A 62 10.65 -2.29 7.12
C HIS A 62 10.99 -1.46 5.86
N LEU A 63 9.96 -0.80 5.31
CA LEU A 63 10.14 0.38 4.48
C LEU A 63 9.60 1.60 5.22
N ALA A 64 10.45 2.61 5.38
CA ALA A 64 10.07 3.92 5.86
C ALA A 64 9.64 4.77 4.66
N GLU A 65 8.37 5.14 4.63
CA GLU A 65 7.76 5.99 3.60
C GLU A 65 7.57 7.40 4.16
N VAL A 66 8.06 8.42 3.45
CA VAL A 66 7.85 9.83 3.83
C VAL A 66 6.63 10.35 3.08
N LEU A 67 5.49 10.41 3.77
CA LEU A 67 4.25 10.96 3.26
C LEU A 67 4.23 12.48 3.48
N LEU A 68 4.20 13.26 2.40
CA LEU A 68 3.96 14.69 2.47
C LEU A 68 2.45 14.95 2.66
N ASN A 69 2.08 15.58 3.78
CA ASN A 69 0.71 15.84 4.22
C ASN A 69 -0.12 14.57 4.53
N PRO A 70 0.30 13.72 5.49
CA PRO A 70 -0.42 12.49 5.80
C PRO A 70 -1.77 12.82 6.43
N LYS A 71 -2.85 12.53 5.70
CA LYS A 71 -4.18 12.43 6.33
C LYS A 71 -4.10 11.36 7.40
N VAL A 72 -4.72 11.61 8.56
CA VAL A 72 -4.76 10.66 9.68
C VAL A 72 -5.17 9.28 9.15
N ALA A 73 -4.23 8.34 9.19
CA ALA A 73 -4.46 6.98 8.74
C ALA A 73 -5.50 6.34 9.68
N LYS A 74 -6.75 6.26 9.23
CA LYS A 74 -7.69 5.31 9.82
C LYS A 74 -7.18 3.94 9.42
N ALA A 75 -6.66 3.18 10.37
CA ALA A 75 -6.20 1.81 10.15
C ALA A 75 -7.28 1.09 9.33
N SER A 76 -6.94 0.70 8.11
CA SER A 76 -7.78 -0.23 7.37
C SER A 76 -7.86 -1.47 8.23
N PRO A 77 -9.05 -1.89 8.69
CA PRO A 77 -9.18 -3.08 9.48
C PRO A 77 -8.86 -4.26 8.56
N ILE A 78 -7.58 -4.64 8.50
CA ILE A 78 -7.10 -5.89 7.88
C ILE A 78 -7.78 -7.08 8.57
N LEU A 79 -8.26 -6.88 9.80
CA LEU A 79 -9.12 -7.79 10.53
C LEU A 79 -10.47 -7.09 10.80
N PRO A 80 -11.62 -7.69 10.46
CA PRO A 80 -12.92 -7.11 10.78
C PRO A 80 -13.00 -6.91 12.29
N THR A 81 -13.03 -5.64 12.72
CA THR A 81 -13.11 -5.27 14.13
C THR A 81 -14.51 -5.53 14.73
N ASN A 82 -15.50 -5.86 13.89
CA ASN A 82 -16.84 -6.21 14.31
C ASN A 82 -17.26 -7.56 13.71
N GLY A 83 -17.19 -8.60 14.55
CA GLY A 83 -17.93 -9.85 14.37
C GLY A 83 -17.36 -10.82 13.36
N TRP A 84 -17.38 -12.09 13.72
CA TRP A 84 -16.95 -13.23 12.89
C TRP A 84 -17.84 -13.46 11.66
N ILE A 85 -19.03 -12.85 11.61
CA ILE A 85 -20.01 -13.00 10.53
C ILE A 85 -20.11 -11.69 9.74
N SER A 86 -19.65 -11.72 8.48
CA SER A 86 -19.88 -10.62 7.55
C SER A 86 -21.35 -10.57 7.11
N LYS A 87 -21.86 -9.39 6.75
CA LYS A 87 -23.17 -9.23 6.10
C LYS A 87 -23.31 -10.12 4.86
N ARG A 88 -22.19 -10.34 4.17
CA ARG A 88 -22.10 -11.26 3.03
C ARG A 88 -22.40 -12.70 3.43
N ASP A 89 -21.84 -13.15 4.56
CA ASP A 89 -21.97 -14.53 5.01
C ASP A 89 -23.41 -14.79 5.51
N ALA A 90 -24.02 -13.80 6.16
CA ALA A 90 -25.45 -13.85 6.52
C ALA A 90 -26.36 -13.93 5.29
N PHE A 91 -26.06 -13.16 4.23
CA PHE A 91 -26.82 -13.22 2.97
C PHE A 91 -26.77 -14.62 2.33
N PHE A 92 -25.57 -15.22 2.25
CA PHE A 92 -25.42 -16.55 1.67
C PHE A 92 -26.09 -17.65 2.49
N LEU A 93 -26.12 -17.51 3.82
CA LEU A 93 -26.83 -18.45 4.69
C LEU A 93 -28.34 -18.42 4.44
N VAL A 94 -28.94 -17.23 4.38
CA VAL A 94 -30.39 -17.08 4.09
C VAL A 94 -30.71 -17.57 2.68
N LEU A 95 -29.91 -17.19 1.68
CA LEU A 95 -30.12 -17.62 0.30
C LEU A 95 -30.05 -19.15 0.17
N GLY A 96 -29.05 -19.79 0.79
CA GLY A 96 -28.89 -21.24 0.78
C GLY A 96 -30.08 -21.96 1.41
N PHE A 97 -30.59 -21.45 2.54
CA PHE A 97 -31.78 -22.01 3.20
C PHE A 97 -33.01 -21.97 2.29
N PHE A 98 -33.28 -20.84 1.62
CA PHE A 98 -34.40 -20.70 0.69
C PHE A 98 -34.28 -21.62 -0.53
N LEU A 99 -33.09 -21.67 -1.14
CA LEU A 99 -32.85 -22.53 -2.31
C LEU A 99 -33.05 -24.00 -1.97
N PHE A 100 -32.59 -24.44 -0.79
CA PHE A 100 -32.79 -25.81 -0.35
C PHE A 100 -34.27 -26.17 -0.21
N HIS A 101 -35.09 -25.30 0.39
CA HIS A 101 -36.53 -25.54 0.55
C HIS A 101 -37.27 -25.57 -0.79
N VAL A 102 -36.90 -24.71 -1.73
CA VAL A 102 -37.47 -24.71 -3.08
C VAL A 102 -37.12 -26.01 -3.81
N ILE A 103 -35.86 -26.46 -3.74
CA ILE A 103 -35.43 -27.71 -4.36
C ILE A 103 -36.15 -28.91 -3.72
N ALA A 104 -36.26 -28.96 -2.40
CA ALA A 104 -36.93 -30.03 -1.68
C ALA A 104 -38.41 -30.12 -2.05
N SER A 105 -39.14 -28.99 -2.04
CA SER A 105 -40.56 -28.95 -2.40
C SER A 105 -40.82 -29.30 -3.87
N LEU A 106 -39.97 -28.87 -4.80
CA LEU A 106 -40.04 -29.29 -6.19
C LEU A 106 -39.77 -30.80 -6.32
N GLY A 107 -38.79 -31.33 -5.57
CA GLY A 107 -38.50 -32.77 -5.52
C GLY A 107 -39.71 -33.58 -5.06
N GLU A 108 -40.34 -33.19 -3.95
CA GLU A 108 -41.56 -33.82 -3.44
C GLU A 108 -42.71 -33.74 -4.44
N ALA A 109 -42.94 -32.57 -5.05
CA ALA A 109 -43.99 -32.40 -6.06
C ALA A 109 -43.77 -33.29 -7.29
N THR A 110 -42.53 -33.42 -7.76
CA THR A 110 -42.20 -34.34 -8.87
C THR A 110 -42.36 -35.80 -8.48
N ALA A 111 -42.02 -36.17 -7.25
CA ALA A 111 -42.17 -37.54 -6.76
C ALA A 111 -43.65 -37.94 -6.66
N VAL A 112 -44.52 -37.04 -6.21
CA VAL A 112 -45.98 -37.28 -6.16
C VAL A 112 -46.59 -37.37 -7.56
N ALA A 113 -46.10 -36.58 -8.53
CA ALA A 113 -46.59 -36.62 -9.91
C ALA A 113 -46.19 -37.90 -10.69
N LEU A 114 -45.25 -38.68 -10.17
CA LEU A 114 -44.74 -39.93 -10.76
C LEU A 114 -45.41 -41.20 -10.20
N ILE A 115 -46.24 -41.07 -9.16
CA ILE A 115 -47.07 -42.13 -8.56
C ILE A 115 -48.47 -42.07 -9.16
#